data_AF-A0A7T8GTN0-F1
#
_entry.id   AF-A0A7T8GTN0-F1
#
_cell.length_a   1.000
_cell.length_b   1.000
_cell.length_c   1.000
_cell.angle_alpha   90.00
_cell.angle_beta   90.00
_cell.angle_gamma   90.00
#
_symmetry.space_group_name_H-M   'P 1'
#
loop_
_entity.id
_entity.type
_entity.pdbx_description
1 polymer ?
#
loop_
_entity_poly.entity_id
_entity_poly.type
_entity_poly.pdbx_seq_one_letter_code
_entity_poly.pdbx_strand_id
1 'polypeptide(L)' 'NKMEAKRQRVADLLHAQVKVIDIMEIVKCGKTLVYDVKKKLETGKGLKRKMGSGGHNRKVDEDFLMGLMAEIEADPQGP' A
#
# COMPACT_ATOMS: atom_id res chain seq x y z
N ASN A 1 -12.40 8.45 7.60
CA ASN A 1 -13.25 8.52 6.39
C ASN A 1 -13.21 7.21 5.61
N LYS A 2 -14.33 6.47 5.48
CA LYS A 2 -14.37 5.16 4.78
C LYS A 2 -13.88 5.21 3.31
N MET A 3 -14.09 6.34 2.62
CA MET A 3 -13.66 6.53 1.23
C MET A 3 -12.16 6.81 1.09
N GLU A 4 -11.54 7.40 2.11
CA GLU A 4 -10.11 7.69 2.13
C GLU A 4 -9.29 6.39 2.27
N ALA A 5 -9.73 5.49 3.15
CA ALA A 5 -9.15 4.16 3.29
C ALA A 5 -9.23 3.33 2.01
N LYS A 6 -10.33 3.43 1.25
CA LYS A 6 -10.46 2.77 -0.06
C LYS A 6 -9.47 3.33 -1.08
N ARG A 7 -9.31 4.66 -1.15
CA ARG A 7 -8.35 5.30 -2.06
C ARG A 7 -6.91 4.91 -1.72
N GLN A 8 -6.59 4.82 -0.43
CA GLN A 8 -5.28 4.38 0.03
C GLN A 8 -5.01 2.93 -0.40
N ARG A 9 -5.95 2.00 -0.16
CA ARG A 9 -5.84 0.61 -0.63
C ARG A 9 -5.62 0.49 -2.14
N VAL A 10 -6.37 1.27 -2.94
CA VAL A 10 -6.18 1.30 -4.40
C VAL A 10 -4.78 1.80 -4.76
N ALA A 11 -4.28 2.83 -4.06
CA ALA A 11 -2.94 3.37 -4.29
C ALA A 11 -1.84 2.37 -3.95
N ASP A 12 -1.95 1.67 -2.82
CA ASP A 12 -1.02 0.62 -2.40
C ASP A 12 -1.00 -0.53 -3.43
N LEU A 13 -2.16 -0.98 -3.92
CA LEU A 13 -2.24 -2.03 -4.95
C LEU A 13 -1.70 -1.57 -6.32
N LEU A 14 -1.91 -0.31 -6.69
CA LEU A 14 -1.31 0.28 -7.89
C LEU A 14 0.22 0.38 -7.78
N HIS A 15 0.74 0.71 -6.60
CA HIS A 15 2.18 0.70 -6.31
C HIS A 15 2.78 -0.72 -6.41
N ALA A 16 2.04 -1.72 -5.95
CA ALA A 16 2.39 -3.14 -6.09
C ALA A 16 2.21 -3.69 -7.53
N GLN A 17 1.91 -2.83 -8.51
CA GLN A 17 1.71 -3.18 -9.93
C GLN A 17 0.59 -4.21 -10.18
N VAL A 18 -0.40 -4.27 -9.29
CA VAL A 18 -1.56 -5.16 -9.47
C VAL A 18 -2.41 -4.65 -10.64
N LYS A 19 -2.98 -5.57 -11.43
CA LYS A 19 -3.83 -5.21 -12.57
C LYS A 19 -5.10 -4.51 -12.09
N VAL A 20 -5.53 -3.48 -12.83
CA VAL A 20 -6.72 -2.67 -12.50
C VAL A 20 -7.98 -3.53 -12.30
N ILE A 21 -8.13 -4.61 -13.08
CA ILE A 21 -9.26 -5.53 -12.98
C ILE A 21 -9.29 -6.21 -11.61
N ASP A 22 -8.15 -6.74 -11.16
CA ASP A 22 -8.01 -7.40 -9.86
C ASP A 22 -8.21 -6.41 -8.70
N ILE A 23 -7.72 -5.17 -8.85
CA ILE A 23 -7.93 -4.11 -7.86
C ILE A 23 -9.42 -3.79 -7.68
N MET A 24 -10.18 -3.72 -8.77
CA MET A 24 -11.62 -3.48 -8.71
C MET A 24 -12.35 -4.60 -7.96
N GLU A 25 -11.91 -5.85 -8.15
CA GLU A 25 -12.48 -7.01 -7.47
C GLU A 25 -12.14 -7.05 -5.98
N ILE A 26 -10.89 -6.76 -5.61
CA ILE A 26 -10.37 -6.75 -4.23
C ILE A 26 -10.99 -5.61 -3.41
N VAL A 27 -10.99 -4.39 -3.97
CA VAL A 27 -11.43 -3.18 -3.25
C VAL A 27 -12.94 -2.93 -3.40
N LYS A 28 -13.61 -3.71 -4.27
CA LYS A 28 -15.03 -3.54 -4.62
C LYS A 28 -15.33 -2.09 -4.99
N CYS A 29 -14.62 -1.59 -6.00
CA CYS A 29 -14.73 -0.21 -6.46
C CYS A 29 -14.82 -0.10 -7.98
N GLY A 30 -15.40 1.01 -8.46
CA GLY A 30 -15.55 1.26 -9.89
C GLY A 30 -14.23 1.64 -10.56
N LYS A 31 -14.13 1.32 -11.86
CA LYS A 31 -12.97 1.64 -12.71
C LYS A 31 -12.55 3.10 -12.58
N THR A 32 -13.51 4.03 -12.60
CA THR A 32 -13.26 5.48 -12.48
C THR A 32 -12.46 5.85 -11.23
N LEU A 33 -12.70 5.19 -10.08
CA LEU A 33 -11.96 5.45 -8.85
C LEU A 33 -10.49 5.02 -8.99
N VAL A 34 -10.24 3.88 -9.64
CA VAL A 34 -8.88 3.37 -9.84
C VAL A 34 -8.08 4.27 -10.76
N TYR A 35 -8.67 4.74 -11.86
CA TYR A 35 -8.00 5.68 -12.77
C TYR A 35 -7.79 7.07 -12.15
N ASP A 36 -8.73 7.56 -11.34
CA ASP A 36 -8.55 8.84 -10.62
C ASP A 36 -7.39 8.76 -9.61
N VAL A 37 -7.28 7.64 -8.89
CA VAL A 37 -6.16 7.37 -7.97
C VAL A 37 -4.85 7.21 -8.73
N LYS A 38 -4.83 6.47 -9.84
CA LYS A 38 -3.66 6.32 -10.71
C LYS A 38 -3.17 7.68 -11.24
N LYS A 39 -4.08 8.49 -11.77
CA LYS A 39 -3.76 9.84 -12.26
C LYS A 39 -3.20 10.74 -11.16
N LYS A 40 -3.72 10.63 -9.93
CA LYS A 40 -3.23 11.37 -8.75
C LYS A 40 -1.84 10.93 -8.29
N LEU A 41 -1.50 9.65 -8.46
CA LEU A 41 -0.15 9.13 -8.22
C LEU A 41 0.83 9.67 -9.28
N GLU A 42 0.47 9.57 -10.56
CA GLU A 42 1.31 10.03 -11.68
C GLU A 42 1.55 11.55 -11.67
N THR A 43 0.54 12.33 -11.25
CA THR A 43 0.66 13.80 -11.14
C THR A 43 1.35 14.27 -9.85
N GLY A 44 1.77 13.34 -8.98
CA GLY A 44 2.44 13.64 -7.70
C GLY A 44 1.59 14.44 -6.70
N LYS A 45 0.28 14.59 -6.95
CA LYS A 45 -0.54 15.67 -6.36
C LYS A 45 -1.50 15.26 -5.24
N GLY A 46 -1.51 14.04 -4.71
CA GLY A 46 -2.53 13.80 -3.67
C GLY A 46 -2.64 12.48 -2.94
N LEU A 47 -1.66 11.58 -2.99
CA LEU A 47 -1.68 10.37 -2.16
C LEU A 47 -0.36 10.22 -1.40
N LYS A 48 0.13 11.34 -0.85
CA LYS A 48 1.14 11.23 0.20
C LYS A 48 0.47 10.54 1.38
N ARG A 49 0.97 9.35 1.75
CA ARG A 49 0.69 8.72 3.05
C ARG A 49 0.83 9.84 4.08
N LYS A 50 -0.24 10.13 4.83
CA LYS A 50 -0.15 11.12 5.90
C LYS A 50 0.92 10.58 6.85
N MET A 51 2.06 11.26 6.91
CA MET A 51 3.15 10.94 7.83
C MET A 51 2.53 10.99 9.24
N GLY A 52 2.25 9.83 9.84
CA GLY A 52 1.66 9.75 11.18
C GLY A 52 0.21 9.26 11.31
N SER A 53 -0.46 8.74 10.27
CA SER A 53 -1.75 8.07 10.48
C SER A 53 -1.61 6.54 10.60
N GLY A 54 -1.29 6.07 11.82
CA GLY A 54 -1.88 4.82 12.34
C GLY A 54 -1.22 3.48 12.02
N GLY A 55 0.07 3.45 11.71
CA GLY A 55 0.90 2.25 11.88
C GLY A 55 2.24 2.75 12.41
N HIS A 56 2.84 2.06 13.38
CA HIS A 56 4.18 2.40 13.86
C HIS A 56 5.06 2.81 12.67
N ASN A 57 5.51 4.07 12.65
CA ASN A 57 6.72 4.42 11.92
C ASN A 57 7.87 3.69 12.66
N ARG A 58 7.92 2.35 12.59
CA ARG A 58 9.15 1.62 12.85
C ARG A 58 10.08 2.15 11.78
N LYS A 59 11.04 2.98 12.20
CA LYS A 59 12.16 3.32 11.35
C LYS A 59 12.69 1.96 10.89
N VAL A 60 12.73 1.76 9.58
CA VAL A 60 13.37 0.57 9.03
C VAL A 60 14.86 0.87 9.14
N ASP A 61 15.38 0.66 10.34
CA ASP A 61 16.82 0.70 10.62
C ASP A 61 17.44 -0.64 10.23
N GLU A 62 18.77 -0.63 10.06
CA GLU A 62 19.52 -1.79 9.59
C GLU A 62 19.35 -2.99 10.53
N ASP A 63 19.23 -2.75 11.84
CA ASP A 63 18.96 -3.78 12.84
C ASP A 63 17.56 -4.40 12.66
N PHE A 64 16.53 -3.60 12.37
CA PHE A 64 15.20 -4.11 12.04
C PHE A 64 15.20 -4.99 10.77
N LEU A 65 15.93 -4.57 9.73
CA LEU A 65 16.05 -5.36 8.50
C LEU A 65 16.77 -6.69 8.74
N MET A 66 17.87 -6.66 9.50
CA MET A 66 18.65 -7.84 9.83
C MET A 66 17.86 -8.83 10.70
N GLY A 67 17.09 -8.33 11.67
CA GLY A 67 16.18 -9.15 12.46
C GLY A 67 15.06 -9.77 11.62
N LEU A 68 14.47 -9.02 10.69
CA LEU A 68 13.43 -9.52 9.79
C LEU A 68 13.97 -10.58 8.82
N MET A 69 15.18 -10.40 8.30
CA MET A 69 15.84 -11.41 7.45
C MET A 69 16.07 -12.70 8.23
N ALA A 70 16.56 -12.61 9.47
CA ALA A 70 16.76 -13.79 10.32
C ALA A 70 15.43 -14.50 10.64
N GLU A 71 14.33 -13.76 10.82
CA GLU A 71 12.99 -14.34 11.06
C GLU A 71 12.43 -15.04 9.82
N ILE A 72 12.62 -14.48 8.62
CA ILE A 72 12.22 -15.09 7.34
C ILE A 72 13.08 -16.33 7.03
N GLU A 73 14.37 -16.31 7.34
CA GLU A 73 15.24 -17.48 7.21
C GLU A 73 14.89 -18.59 8.22
N ALA A 74 14.41 -18.20 9.41
CA ALA A 74 13.94 -19.15 10.43
C ALA A 74 12.56 -19.74 10.12
N ASP A 75 11.67 -18.99 9.45
CA ASP A 75 10.39 -19.48 8.95
C ASP A 75 10.04 -18.88 7.57
N PRO A 76 10.31 -19.60 6.47
CA PRO A 76 10.05 -19.10 5.11
C PRO A 76 8.56 -18.99 4.76
N GLN A 77 7.65 -19.35 5.66
CA GLN A 77 6.19 -19.25 5.43
C GLN A 77 5.56 -18.00 6.08
N GLY A 78 6.32 -17.24 6.88
CA GLY A 78 5.88 -15.97 7.50
C GLY A 78 4.83 -16.13 8.61
N PRO A 79 4.61 -15.10 9.46
CA PRO A 79 3.64 -15.15 10.56
C PRO A 79 2.17 -15.14 10.10
#